data_AF-A6SYN7-F1
#
_entry.id   AF-A6SYN7-F1
#
_cell.length_a   1.000
_cell.length_b   1.000
_cell.length_c   1.000
_cell.angle_alpha   90.00
_cell.angle_beta   90.00
_cell.angle_gamma   90.00
#
_symmetry.space_group_name_H-M   'P 1'
#
loop_
_entity.id
_entity.type
_entity.pdbx_description
1 polymer ?
#
loop_
_entity_poly.entity_id
_entity_poly.type
_entity_poly.pdbx_seq_one_letter_code
_entity_poly.pdbx_strand_id
1 'polypeptide(L)' 'MFKKNYLAIFGFIFTLVVTPLHAAEVKKVDVMLIGGGIMSATLGIWLNELEPGWSMEMV' A
#
# COMPACT_ATOMS: atom_id res chain seq x y z
N MET A 1 41.30 2.70 -18.36
CA MET A 1 39.91 2.19 -18.51
C MET A 1 39.35 1.58 -17.21
N PHE A 2 40.15 0.89 -16.38
CA PHE A 2 39.68 0.21 -15.15
C PHE A 2 39.03 1.10 -14.07
N LYS A 3 39.47 2.35 -13.84
CA LYS A 3 38.92 3.24 -12.80
C LYS A 3 37.45 3.65 -13.03
N LYS A 4 37.02 3.73 -14.30
CA LYS A 4 35.63 4.12 -14.66
C LYS A 4 34.62 3.00 -14.36
N ASN A 5 35.06 1.74 -14.40
CA ASN A 5 34.22 0.59 -14.14
C ASN A 5 33.92 0.43 -12.64
N TYR A 6 34.85 0.75 -11.75
CA TYR A 6 34.58 0.75 -10.29
C TYR A 6 33.52 1.76 -9.90
N LEU A 7 33.55 2.96 -10.51
CA LEU A 7 32.54 3.98 -10.28
C LEU A 7 31.14 3.52 -10.72
N ALA A 8 31.05 2.85 -11.87
CA ALA A 8 29.78 2.30 -12.38
C ALA A 8 29.24 1.17 -11.48
N ILE A 9 30.11 0.29 -10.99
CA ILE A 9 29.73 -0.81 -10.08
C ILE A 9 29.28 -0.25 -8.73
N PHE A 10 29.97 0.75 -8.18
CA PHE A 10 29.55 1.42 -6.95
C PHE A 10 28.19 2.11 -7.10
N GLY A 11 27.95 2.78 -8.23
CA GLY A 11 26.64 3.38 -8.53
C GLY A 11 25.54 2.32 -8.60
N PHE A 12 25.80 1.18 -9.24
CA PHE A 12 24.85 0.08 -9.35
C PHE A 12 24.52 -0.56 -7.99
N ILE A 13 25.54 -0.81 -7.15
CA ILE A 13 25.35 -1.32 -5.79
C ILE A 13 24.58 -0.30 -4.93
N PHE A 14 24.88 0.99 -5.06
CA PHE A 14 24.18 2.05 -4.34
C PHE A 14 22.68 2.08 -4.71
N THR A 15 22.33 1.90 -5.99
CA THR A 15 20.93 1.82 -6.40
C THR A 15 20.22 0.59 -5.83
N LEU A 16 20.88 -0.57 -5.78
CA LEU A 16 20.29 -1.79 -5.19
C LEU A 16 20.09 -1.68 -3.67
N VAL A 17 20.95 -0.96 -2.96
CA VAL A 17 20.85 -0.76 -1.51
C VAL A 17 19.79 0.27 -1.13
N VAL A 18 19.52 1.24 -2.01
CA VAL A 18 18.67 2.41 -1.71
C VAL A 18 17.21 2.23 -2.15
N THR A 19 16.83 1.16 -2.84
CA THR A 19 15.41 0.90 -3.13
C THR A 19 14.72 0.27 -1.91
N PRO A 20 13.89 1.00 -1.14
CA PRO A 20 12.98 0.33 -0.22
C PRO A 20 12.01 -0.49 -1.06
N LEU A 21 11.97 -1.81 -0.83
CA LEU A 21 10.92 -2.68 -1.34
C LEU A 21 9.66 -2.36 -0.54
N HIS A 22 8.98 -1.26 -0.88
CA HIS A 22 7.79 -0.79 -0.16
C HIS A 22 6.58 -1.63 -0.60
N ALA A 23 6.51 -2.87 -0.09
CA ALA A 23 5.26 -3.60 -0.11
C ALA A 23 4.30 -2.86 0.84
N ALA A 24 3.13 -2.47 0.35
CA ALA A 24 2.09 -1.92 1.21
C ALA A 24 1.76 -2.97 2.28
N GLU A 25 1.86 -2.60 3.55
CA GLU A 25 1.49 -3.50 4.63
C GLU A 25 0.02 -3.89 4.47
N VAL A 26 -0.26 -5.19 4.57
CA VAL A 26 -1.64 -5.69 4.53
C VAL A 26 -2.32 -5.23 5.82
N LYS A 27 -3.12 -4.18 5.71
CA LYS A 27 -3.96 -3.73 6.81
C LYS A 27 -5.03 -4.77 7.08
N LYS A 28 -5.12 -5.18 8.35
CA LYS A 28 -6.22 -6.01 8.81
C LYS A 28 -7.37 -5.08 9.17
N VAL A 29 -8.46 -5.19 8.41
CA VAL A 29 -9.71 -4.49 8.64
C VAL A 29 -10.84 -5.52 8.71
N ASP A 30 -11.89 -5.21 9.44
CA ASP A 30 -13.07 -6.07 9.57
C ASP A 30 -13.88 -6.08 8.27
N VAL A 31 -13.94 -4.93 7.58
CA VAL A 31 -14.61 -4.79 6.28
C VAL A 31 -13.75 -4.03 5.28
N MET A 32 -13.62 -4.58 4.08
CA MET A 32 -13.02 -3.89 2.93
C MET A 32 -14.08 -3.66 1.86
N LEU A 33 -14.47 -2.40 1.67
CA LEU A 33 -15.44 -1.98 0.66
C LEU A 33 -14.71 -1.68 -0.64
N ILE A 34 -15.02 -2.45 -1.69
CA ILE A 34 -14.44 -2.23 -3.02
C ILE A 34 -15.38 -1.35 -3.84
N GLY A 35 -14.88 -0.20 -4.25
CA GLY A 35 -15.58 0.81 -5.02
C GLY A 35 -16.35 1.82 -4.17
N GLY A 36 -16.34 3.09 -4.60
CA GLY A 36 -17.03 4.22 -3.97
C GLY A 36 -18.36 4.63 -4.63
N GLY A 37 -19.02 3.70 -5.30
CA GLY A 37 -20.34 3.94 -5.91
C GLY A 37 -21.45 4.05 -4.84
N ILE A 38 -22.61 4.54 -5.24
CA ILE A 38 -23.73 4.78 -4.30
C ILE A 38 -24.11 3.51 -3.50
N MET A 39 -24.12 2.34 -4.15
CA MET A 39 -24.45 1.08 -3.48
C MET A 39 -23.42 0.71 -2.41
N SER A 40 -22.13 0.83 -2.71
CA SER A 40 -21.06 0.52 -1.76
C SER A 40 -21.01 1.53 -0.61
N ALA A 41 -21.22 2.82 -0.90
CA ALA A 41 -21.29 3.86 0.12
C ALA A 41 -22.51 3.68 1.04
N THR A 42 -23.69 3.40 0.48
CA THR A 42 -24.89 3.13 1.28
C THR A 42 -24.72 1.90 2.17
N LEU A 43 -24.12 0.83 1.66
CA LEU A 43 -23.79 -0.35 2.46
C LEU A 43 -22.81 0.00 3.60
N GLY A 44 -21.77 0.80 3.33
CA GLY A 44 -20.82 1.23 4.36
C GLY A 44 -21.48 2.01 5.50
N ILE A 45 -22.44 2.89 5.18
CA ILE A 45 -23.24 3.61 6.19
C ILE A 45 -24.03 2.61 7.04
N TRP A 46 -24.74 1.66 6.42
CA TRP A 46 -25.54 0.67 7.16
C TRP A 46 -24.68 -0.19 8.08
N LEU A 47 -23.50 -0.61 7.63
CA LEU A 47 -22.55 -1.37 8.44
C LEU A 47 -22.01 -0.55 9.62
N ASN A 48 -21.79 0.75 9.43
CA ASN A 48 -21.34 1.62 10.53
C ASN A 48 -22.42 1.86 11.59
N GLU A 49 -23.68 1.97 11.17
CA GLU A 49 -24.81 2.08 12.11
C GLU A 49 -25.03 0.79 12.90
N LEU A 50 -24.88 -0.37 12.26
CA LEU A 50 -25.06 -1.67 12.90
C LEU A 50 -23.87 -2.07 13.78
N GLU A 51 -22.65 -1.82 13.32
CA GLU A 51 -21.39 -2.23 13.94
C GLU A 51 -20.38 -1.07 13.99
N PRO A 52 -20.61 -0.05 14.85
CA PRO A 52 -19.79 1.16 14.88
C PRO A 52 -18.34 0.92 15.35
N GLY A 53 -18.06 -0.22 15.96
CA GLY A 53 -16.72 -0.59 16.42
C GLY A 53 -15.83 -1.23 15.35
N TRP A 54 -16.39 -1.59 14.19
CA TRP A 54 -15.63 -2.26 13.14
C TRP A 54 -14.71 -1.30 12.41
N SER A 55 -13.50 -1.78 12.15
CA SER A 55 -12.54 -1.12 11.27
C SER A 55 -12.93 -1.36 9.81
N MET A 56 -13.13 -0.28 9.06
CA MET A 56 -13.57 -0.35 7.66
C MET A 56 -12.69 0.52 6.76
N GLU A 57 -12.35 -0.01 5.58
CA GLU A 57 -11.57 0.70 4.56
C GLU A 57 -12.26 0.60 3.20
N MET A 58 -12.19 1.68 2.42
CA MET A 58 -12.72 1.76 1.06
C MET A 58 -11.58 1.88 0.06
N VAL A 59 -11.64 1.08 -1.01
CA VAL A 59 -10.67 1.06 -2.11
C VAL A 59 -11.34 1.46 -3.42
#